data_AF-A0A7C5B3Q6-F1
#
_entry.id   AF-A0A7C5B3Q6-F1
#
_cell.length_a   1.000
_cell.length_b   1.000
_cell.length_c   1.000
_cell.angle_alpha   90.00
_cell.angle_beta   90.00
_cell.angle_gamma   90.00
#
_symmetry.space_group_name_H-M   'P 1'
#
loop_
_entity.id
_entity.type
_entity.pdbx_description
1 polymer ?
#
loop_
_entity_poly.entity_id
_entity_poly.type
_entity_poly.pdbx_seq_one_letter_code
_entity_poly.pdbx_strand_id
1 'polypeptide(L)' 'MCKGCGFCIEFCPQHVLEFSGELNSRGYVSPQLKSEGTCTTCAFCQWICPDLAIYVIKDNGTEK' A
#
# COMPACT_ATOMS: atom_id res chain seq x y z
N MET A 1 -1.52 9.84 -6.61
CA MET A 1 -1.94 10.62 -5.41
C MET A 1 -3.03 9.83 -4.67
N CYS A 2 -2.92 9.58 -3.37
CA CYS A 2 -3.90 8.74 -2.65
C CYS A 2 -5.19 9.50 -2.29
N LYS A 3 -6.36 8.89 -2.54
CA LYS A 3 -7.70 9.39 -2.19
C LYS A 3 -8.45 8.51 -1.19
N GLY A 4 -7.78 7.55 -0.54
CA GLY A 4 -8.37 6.73 0.52
C GLY A 4 -9.47 5.76 0.07
N CYS A 5 -9.49 5.31 -1.19
CA CYS A 5 -10.54 4.41 -1.71
C CYS A 5 -10.50 2.98 -1.16
N GLY A 6 -9.39 2.55 -0.54
CA GLY A 6 -9.26 1.23 0.08
C GLY A 6 -9.05 0.04 -0.86
N PHE A 7 -9.05 0.20 -2.19
CA PHE A 7 -8.90 -0.95 -3.11
C PHE A 7 -7.60 -1.73 -2.92
N CYS A 8 -6.49 -1.04 -2.65
CA CYS A 8 -5.22 -1.69 -2.36
C CYS A 8 -5.28 -2.54 -1.08
N ILE A 9 -6.11 -2.18 -0.10
CA ILE A 9 -6.32 -2.92 1.13
C ILE A 9 -7.20 -4.15 0.86
N GLU A 10 -8.37 -3.92 0.26
CA GLU A 10 -9.38 -4.96 0.01
C GLU A 10 -8.83 -6.09 -0.86
N PHE A 11 -8.14 -5.73 -1.95
CA PHE A 11 -7.68 -6.70 -2.95
C PHE A 11 -6.21 -7.11 -2.78
N CYS A 12 -5.54 -6.76 -1.68
CA CYS A 12 -4.20 -7.27 -1.42
C CYS A 12 -4.26 -8.80 -1.27
N PRO A 13 -3.60 -9.59 -2.14
CA PRO A 13 -3.68 -11.06 -2.06
C PRO A 13 -3.05 -11.64 -0.79
N GLN A 14 -2.27 -10.84 -0.06
CA GLN A 14 -1.64 -11.23 1.20
C GLN A 14 -2.34 -10.60 2.41
N HIS A 15 -3.35 -9.74 2.18
CA HIS A 15 -4.09 -9.04 3.23
C HIS A 15 -3.22 -8.29 4.24
N VAL A 16 -2.06 -7.77 3.79
CA VAL A 16 -1.04 -7.11 4.64
C VAL A 16 -1.15 -5.59 4.71
N LEU A 17 -2.22 -5.00 4.15
CA LEU A 17 -2.45 -3.55 4.17
C LEU A 17 -3.65 -3.22 5.04
N GLU A 18 -3.60 -2.07 5.70
CA GLU A 18 -4.69 -1.48 6.49
C GLU A 18 -4.68 0.06 6.38
N PHE A 19 -5.69 0.74 6.89
CA PHE A 19 -5.67 2.20 6.96
C PHE A 19 -4.75 2.67 8.09
N SER A 20 -3.94 3.71 7.84
CA SER A 20 -2.99 4.22 8.83
C SER A 20 -3.61 4.94 10.02
N GLY A 21 -4.88 5.34 9.93
CA GLY A 21 -5.53 6.22 10.91
C GLY A 21 -5.09 7.68 10.81
N GLU A 22 -4.06 8.00 10.01
CA GLU A 22 -3.53 9.34 9.82
C GLU A 22 -4.02 9.96 8.49
N LEU A 23 -4.39 11.24 8.54
CA LEU A 23 -4.76 12.00 7.35
C LEU A 23 -3.51 12.44 6.58
N ASN A 24 -3.51 12.20 5.27
CA ASN A 24 -2.53 12.80 4.38
C ASN A 24 -2.81 14.30 4.14
N SER A 25 -1.93 14.98 3.40
CA SER A 25 -2.03 16.42 3.13
C SER A 25 -3.30 16.87 2.40
N ARG A 26 -4.12 15.93 1.90
CA ARG A 26 -5.42 16.21 1.27
C ARG A 26 -6.62 15.71 2.08
N GLY A 27 -6.41 15.27 3.31
CA GLY A 27 -7.49 14.85 4.20
C GLY A 27 -8.01 13.44 3.93
N TYR A 28 -7.23 12.56 3.29
CA TYR A 28 -7.58 11.15 3.13
C TYR A 28 -6.71 10.27 4.03
N VAL A 29 -7.27 9.19 4.57
CA VAL A 29 -6.49 8.16 5.28
C VAL A 29 -5.81 7.25 4.27
N SER A 30 -4.49 7.21 4.32
CA SER A 30 -3.67 6.40 3.41
C SER A 30 -3.52 4.96 3.91
N PRO A 31 -3.24 3.99 3.02
CA PRO A 31 -2.89 2.63 3.43
C PRO A 31 -1.50 2.58 4.08
N GLN A 32 -1.31 1.65 5.02
CA GLN A 32 -0.03 1.26 5.61
C GLN A 32 0.08 -0.27 5.66
N LEU A 33 1.29 -0.77 5.90
CA LEU A 33 1.48 -2.19 6.21
C LEU A 33 0.95 -2.50 7.61
N LYS A 34 0.26 -3.63 7.74
CA LYS A 34 -0.08 -4.22 9.04
C LYS A 34 1.18 -4.63 9.80
N SER A 35 1.07 -4.72 11.11
CA SER A 35 2.12 -5.30 11.98
C SER A 35 2.35 -6.79 11.72
N GLU A 36 1.35 -7.48 11.17
CA GLU A 36 1.35 -8.91 10.89
C GLU A 36 1.26 -9.22 9.39
N GLY A 37 1.85 -10.36 9.00
CA GLY A 37 1.89 -10.85 7.62
C GLY A 37 3.17 -10.50 6.87
N THR A 38 3.25 -10.91 5.60
CA THR A 38 4.46 -10.72 4.77
C THR A 38 4.08 -10.21 3.38
N CYS A 39 4.59 -9.03 3.02
CA CYS A 39 4.47 -8.52 1.66
C CYS A 39 5.40 -9.31 0.72
N THR A 40 4.86 -9.89 -0.35
CA THR A 40 5.62 -10.66 -1.34
C THR A 40 6.09 -9.83 -2.53
N THR A 41 5.94 -8.49 -2.48
CA THR A 41 6.27 -7.56 -3.58
C THR A 41 5.57 -7.88 -4.91
N CYS A 42 4.36 -8.45 -4.86
CA CYS A 42 3.59 -8.87 -6.04
C CYS A 42 3.06 -7.71 -6.92
N ALA A 43 3.17 -6.47 -6.45
CA ALA A 43 2.71 -5.25 -7.12
C ALA A 43 1.19 -5.16 -7.40
N PHE A 44 0.36 -6.08 -6.89
CA PHE A 44 -1.09 -6.06 -7.14
C PHE A 44 -1.76 -4.75 -6.68
N CYS A 45 -1.37 -4.25 -5.51
CA CYS A 45 -1.87 -2.98 -4.97
C CYS A 45 -1.54 -1.77 -5.86
N GLN A 46 -0.40 -1.81 -6.58
CA GLN A 46 -0.01 -0.78 -7.55
C GLN A 46 -0.91 -0.85 -8.79
N TRP A 47 -1.18 -2.06 -9.31
CA TRP A 47 -2.01 -2.25 -10.50
C TRP A 47 -3.49 -1.91 -10.28
N ILE A 48 -4.04 -2.23 -9.12
CA ILE A 48 -5.46 -1.97 -8.82
C ILE A 48 -5.72 -0.51 -8.44
N CYS A 49 -4.69 0.29 -8.19
CA CYS A 49 -4.85 1.67 -7.72
C CYS A 49 -5.32 2.58 -8.87
N PRO A 50 -6.54 3.15 -8.80
CA PRO A 50 -7.08 3.99 -9.88
C PRO A 50 -6.34 5.32 -10.02
N ASP A 51 -5.65 5.76 -8.97
CA ASP A 51 -4.94 7.05 -8.91
C ASP A 51 -3.41 6.90 -8.94
N LEU A 52 -2.91 5.69 -9.21
CA LEU A 52 -1.47 5.35 -9.23
C LEU A 52 -0.73 5.91 -8.00
N ALA A 53 -1.33 5.72 -6.82
CA ALA A 53 -0.92 6.35 -5.57
C ALA A 53 0.08 5.54 -4.74
N ILE A 54 0.26 4.25 -5.06
CA ILE A 54 1.11 3.30 -4.37
C ILE A 54 2.01 2.62 -5.39
N TYR A 55 3.27 2.39 -5.02
CA TYR A 55 4.26 1.72 -5.85
C TYR A 55 5.00 0.66 -5.04
N VAL A 56 5.38 -0.44 -5.69
CA VAL A 56 6.15 -1.52 -5.07
C VAL A 56 7.58 -1.47 -5.60
N ILE A 57 8.55 -1.38 -4.69
CA ILE A 57 9.98 -1.45 -4.99
C ILE A 57 10.50 -2.77 -4.45
N LYS A 58 11.24 -3.51 -5.28
CA LYS A 58 12.06 -4.62 -4.81
C LYS A 58 13.35 -4.01 -4.30
N ASP A 59 13.57 -4.10 -2.99
CA ASP A 59 14.87 -3.75 -2.44
C ASP A 59 15.83 -4.89 -2.79
N ASN A 60 16.76 -4.63 -3.71
CA ASN A 60 17.75 -5.60 -4.17
C ASN A 60 18.92 -5.74 -3.19
N GLY A 61 18.72 -5.44 -1.90
CA GLY A 61 19.72 -5.63 -0.86
C GLY A 61 21.08 -5.05 -1.24
N THR A 62 21.15 -3.78 -1.64
CA THR A 62 22.45 -3.11 -1.62
C THR A 62 22.82 -2.86 -0.17
N GLU A 63 23.80 -3.65 0.28
CA GLU A 63 24.55 -3.46 1.52
C GLU A 63 24.72 -1.96 1.82
N LYS A 64 24.28 -1.56 3.01
CA LYS A 64 24.54 -0.26 3.58
C LYS A 64 25.49 -0.41 4.75
#